data_AF-A0A917FVX6-F1
#
_entry.id   AF-A0A917FVX6-F1
#
_cell.length_a   1.000
_cell.length_b   1.000
_cell.length_c   1.000
_cell.angle_alpha   90.00
_cell.angle_beta   90.00
_cell.angle_gamma   90.00
#
_symmetry.space_group_name_H-M   'P 1'
#
loop_
_entity.id
_entity.type
_entity.pdbx_description
1 polymer ?
#
loop_
_entity_poly.entity_id
_entity_poly.type
_entity_poly.pdbx_seq_one_letter_code
_entity_poly.pdbx_strand_id
1 'polypeptide(L)'
;MAEKNILAFFNSPEQAEQALSIMKNLSLVDSSIDRFDGYPGEGSDHIQNPITGNFQGLGYLTLGGDFPDRDEGILAAASVSASGMSSGGSDNETTGKDILLTVVVEEKDFEQAMQIVRDAGALV
;
A
#
# COMPACT_ATOMS: atom_id res chain seq x y z
N MET A 1 -21.01 -23.22 -7.01
CA MET A 1 -19.68 -23.01 -6.40
C MET A 1 -19.66 -21.56 -5.98
N ALA A 2 -19.49 -21.28 -4.70
CA ALA A 2 -19.50 -19.93 -4.16
C ALA A 2 -18.05 -19.50 -3.91
N GLU A 3 -17.70 -18.32 -4.37
CA GLU A 3 -16.38 -17.70 -4.22
C GLU A 3 -16.49 -16.59 -3.18
N LYS A 4 -15.42 -16.38 -2.41
CA LYS A 4 -15.31 -15.29 -1.43
C LYS A 4 -14.00 -14.54 -1.63
N ASN A 5 -14.06 -13.23 -1.42
CA ASN A 5 -12.92 -12.33 -1.52
C ASN A 5 -12.39 -11.96 -0.13
N ILE A 6 -11.08 -11.76 -0.06
CA ILE A 6 -10.36 -11.28 1.12
C ILE A 6 -9.50 -10.10 0.67
N LEU A 7 -9.61 -8.99 1.41
CA LEU A 7 -8.78 -7.80 1.26
C LEU A 7 -7.93 -7.67 2.51
N ALA A 8 -6.65 -8.00 2.42
CA ALA A 8 -5.73 -8.04 3.54
C ALA A 8 -4.64 -6.97 3.40
N PHE A 9 -4.52 -6.10 4.40
CA PHE A 9 -3.58 -4.97 4.40
C PHE A 9 -2.34 -5.29 5.24
N PHE A 10 -1.16 -5.06 4.65
CA PHE A 10 0.16 -5.34 5.24
C PHE A 10 1.07 -4.10 5.24
N ASN A 11 2.11 -4.13 6.07
CA ASN A 11 3.12 -3.07 6.14
C ASN A 11 4.24 -3.26 5.10
N SER A 12 4.41 -4.48 4.57
CA SER A 12 5.48 -4.81 3.63
C SER A 12 5.03 -5.85 2.60
N PRO A 13 5.58 -5.81 1.38
CA PRO A 13 5.23 -6.76 0.32
C PRO A 13 5.66 -8.18 0.69
N GLU A 14 6.75 -8.35 1.44
CA GLU A 14 7.25 -9.66 1.86
C GLU A 14 6.24 -10.40 2.76
N GLN A 15 5.51 -9.68 3.62
CA GLN A 15 4.45 -10.26 4.45
C GLN A 15 3.29 -10.80 3.59
N ALA A 16 2.88 -10.02 2.59
CA ALA A 16 1.83 -10.41 1.65
C ALA A 16 2.26 -11.62 0.80
N GLU A 17 3.49 -11.62 0.30
CA GLU A 17 4.07 -12.74 -0.47
C GLU A 17 4.19 -14.03 0.37
N GLN A 18 4.56 -13.90 1.65
CA GLN A 18 4.61 -15.02 2.57
C GLN A 18 3.22 -15.62 2.80
N ALA A 19 2.20 -14.78 3.07
CA ALA A 19 0.82 -15.23 3.22
C ALA A 19 0.32 -15.93 1.96
N LEU A 20 0.55 -15.34 0.79
CA LEU A 20 0.18 -15.90 -0.50
C LEU A 20 0.88 -17.25 -0.76
N SER A 21 2.16 -17.36 -0.43
CA SER A 21 2.93 -18.60 -0.58
C SER A 21 2.37 -19.76 0.26
N ILE A 22 1.89 -19.48 1.47
CA ILE A 22 1.23 -20.46 2.34
C ILE A 22 -0.14 -20.85 1.77
N MET A 23 -0.88 -19.88 1.22
CA MET A 23 -2.20 -20.10 0.64
C MET A 23 -2.19 -20.83 -0.71
N LYS A 24 -1.04 -20.98 -1.39
CA LYS A 24 -0.94 -21.77 -2.64
C LYS A 24 -1.41 -23.24 -2.48
N ASN A 25 -1.50 -23.74 -1.26
CA ASN A 25 -2.03 -25.06 -0.95
C ASN A 25 -3.58 -25.12 -0.90
N LEU A 26 -4.25 -23.96 -0.98
CA LEU A 26 -5.69 -23.81 -1.01
C LEU A 26 -6.20 -23.64 -2.45
N SER A 27 -7.52 -23.74 -2.63
CA SER A 27 -8.19 -23.49 -3.91
C SER A 27 -8.30 -21.99 -4.16
N LEU A 28 -7.19 -21.35 -4.55
CA LEU A 28 -7.19 -19.97 -5.04
C LEU A 28 -7.78 -19.88 -6.44
N VAL A 29 -8.74 -18.98 -6.60
CA VAL A 29 -9.33 -18.62 -7.89
C VAL A 29 -8.50 -17.50 -8.52
N ASP A 30 -8.15 -16.48 -7.75
CA ASP A 30 -7.36 -15.33 -8.21
C ASP A 30 -6.63 -14.65 -7.03
N SER A 31 -5.54 -13.95 -7.33
CA SER A 31 -4.83 -13.15 -6.34
C SER A 31 -4.01 -12.03 -6.96
N SER A 32 -3.98 -10.88 -6.28
CA SER A 32 -3.10 -9.76 -6.60
C SER A 32 -2.45 -9.19 -5.34
N ILE A 33 -1.23 -8.68 -5.48
CA ILE A 33 -0.56 -7.87 -4.46
C ILE A 33 -0.33 -6.50 -5.09
N ASP A 34 -0.98 -5.51 -4.53
CA ASP A 34 -0.94 -4.14 -5.02
C ASP A 34 -0.42 -3.21 -3.93
N ARG A 35 0.39 -2.22 -4.32
CA ARG A 35 0.69 -1.08 -3.45
C ARG A 35 -0.26 0.05 -3.81
N PHE A 36 -0.86 0.68 -2.80
CA PHE A 36 -1.73 1.84 -2.99
C PHE A 36 -1.22 3.03 -2.19
N ASP A 37 -1.53 4.23 -2.66
CA ASP A 37 -1.30 5.49 -1.95
C ASP A 37 -2.61 6.29 -1.90
N GLY A 38 -2.71 7.22 -0.95
CA GLY A 38 -3.80 8.20 -0.86
C GLY A 38 -3.66 9.38 -1.83
N TYR A 39 -2.58 9.44 -2.62
CA TYR A 39 -2.34 10.51 -3.58
C TYR A 39 -2.44 10.00 -5.03
N PRO A 40 -2.97 10.82 -5.95
CA PRO A 40 -3.04 10.47 -7.36
C PRO A 40 -1.63 10.47 -7.98
N GLY A 41 -1.34 9.57 -8.91
CA GLY A 41 -0.07 9.54 -9.64
C GLY A 41 0.62 8.17 -9.56
N GLU A 42 1.50 7.90 -10.52
CA GLU A 42 2.29 6.65 -10.57
C GLU A 42 3.75 6.86 -10.12
N GLY A 43 4.09 8.08 -9.69
CA GLY A 43 5.48 8.47 -9.47
C GLY A 43 6.16 9.03 -10.70
N SER A 44 7.38 9.54 -10.48
CA SER A 44 8.23 10.12 -11.52
C SER A 44 9.51 9.30 -11.67
N ASP A 45 9.62 8.55 -12.75
CA ASP A 45 10.86 7.85 -13.13
C ASP A 45 11.91 8.78 -13.75
N HIS A 46 11.57 10.07 -13.91
CA HIS A 46 12.49 11.06 -14.45
C HIS A 46 13.50 11.52 -13.40
N ILE A 47 14.79 11.38 -13.73
CA ILE A 47 15.88 11.97 -12.95
C ILE A 47 15.81 13.49 -13.10
N GLN A 48 15.36 14.16 -12.05
CA GLN A 48 15.31 15.62 -11.98
C GLN A 48 16.33 16.13 -10.96
N ASN A 49 17.04 17.20 -11.31
CA ASN A 49 17.94 17.86 -10.37
C ASN A 49 17.12 18.78 -9.47
N PRO A 50 17.05 18.54 -8.15
CA PRO A 50 16.26 19.36 -7.24
C PRO A 50 16.79 20.79 -7.09
N ILE A 51 18.06 21.06 -7.43
CA ILE A 51 18.68 22.39 -7.36
C ILE A 51 18.27 23.26 -8.55
N THR A 52 18.16 22.65 -9.74
CA THR A 52 17.89 23.39 -11.00
C THR A 52 16.47 23.16 -11.54
N GLY A 53 15.68 22.31 -10.89
CA GLY A 53 14.49 21.68 -11.44
C GLY A 53 13.22 22.54 -11.38
N ASN A 54 12.34 22.29 -12.34
CA ASN A 54 10.95 22.78 -12.38
C ASN A 54 10.03 21.60 -12.07
N PHE A 55 9.86 21.29 -10.79
CA PHE A 55 8.94 20.25 -10.30
C PHE A 55 7.83 20.89 -9.48
N GLN A 56 6.67 20.23 -9.43
CA GLN A 56 5.44 20.85 -8.90
C GLN A 56 5.45 21.05 -7.38
N GLY A 57 6.35 20.39 -6.66
CA GLY A 57 6.55 20.57 -5.22
C GLY A 57 7.10 19.32 -4.54
N LEU A 58 7.12 19.35 -3.20
CA LEU A 58 7.62 18.22 -2.40
C LEU A 58 6.74 16.98 -2.56
N GLY A 59 5.40 17.13 -2.57
CA GLY A 59 4.48 16.01 -2.76
C GLY A 59 4.73 15.23 -4.05
N TYR A 60 5.08 15.91 -5.15
CA TYR A 60 5.47 15.26 -6.40
C TYR A 60 6.74 14.41 -6.23
N LEU A 61 7.75 14.93 -5.54
CA LEU A 61 9.04 14.26 -5.40
C LEU A 61 9.02 13.08 -4.43
N THR A 62 8.25 13.18 -3.34
CA THR A 62 8.31 12.19 -2.24
C THR A 62 7.14 11.23 -2.22
N LEU A 63 5.96 11.65 -2.69
CA LEU A 63 4.78 10.79 -2.80
C LEU A 63 4.56 10.30 -4.23
N GLY A 64 5.31 10.83 -5.21
CA GLY A 64 5.07 10.51 -6.61
C GLY A 64 3.75 11.05 -7.15
N GLY A 65 3.15 12.02 -6.45
CA GLY A 65 1.82 12.50 -6.77
C GLY A 65 1.80 13.44 -7.97
N ASP A 66 0.83 13.26 -8.87
CA ASP A 66 0.54 14.18 -9.96
C ASP A 66 -0.65 15.08 -9.58
N PHE A 67 -0.35 16.35 -9.31
CA PHE A 67 -1.33 17.31 -8.79
C PHE A 67 -1.71 18.29 -9.89
N PRO A 68 -2.96 18.23 -10.42
CA PRO A 68 -3.40 19.13 -11.47
C PRO A 68 -3.46 20.60 -11.01
N ASP A 69 -3.72 20.83 -9.71
CA ASP A 69 -3.71 22.16 -9.11
C ASP A 69 -2.54 22.34 -8.12
N ARG A 70 -1.97 23.55 -8.09
CA ARG A 70 -0.84 23.89 -7.21
C ARG A 70 -1.22 23.80 -5.73
N ASP A 71 -2.44 24.19 -5.36
CA ASP A 71 -2.87 24.20 -3.97
C ASP A 71 -3.01 22.76 -3.43
N GLU A 72 -3.41 21.81 -4.28
CA GLU A 72 -3.43 20.38 -3.96
C GLU A 72 -2.01 19.86 -3.67
N GLY A 73 -1.03 20.23 -4.50
CA GLY A 73 0.37 19.86 -4.28
C GLY A 73 0.96 20.45 -2.99
N ILE A 74 0.55 21.66 -2.60
CA ILE A 74 0.94 22.28 -1.33
C ILE A 74 0.33 21.52 -0.14
N LEU A 75 -0.94 21.14 -0.22
CA LEU A 75 -1.60 20.36 0.82
C LEU A 75 -0.97 18.96 0.96
N ALA A 76 -0.70 18.29 -0.16
CA ALA A 76 -0.01 17.00 -0.17
C ALA A 76 1.39 17.08 0.43
N ALA A 77 2.13 18.17 0.17
CA ALA A 77 3.45 18.41 0.76
C ALA A 77 3.43 18.56 2.29
N ALA A 78 2.31 18.96 2.89
CA ALA A 78 2.15 19.04 4.34
C ALA A 78 1.91 17.67 5.02
N SER A 79 1.68 16.61 4.22
CA SER A 79 1.58 15.24 4.71
C SER A 79 2.83 14.83 5.48
N VAL A 80 2.66 14.02 6.53
CA VAL A 80 3.79 13.42 7.27
C VAL A 80 4.64 12.53 6.36
N SER A 81 4.01 11.83 5.40
CA SER A 81 4.70 10.97 4.44
C SER A 81 5.51 11.77 3.42
N ALA A 82 5.13 13.03 3.15
CA ALA A 82 5.84 13.90 2.22
C ALA A 82 6.95 14.70 2.89
N SER A 83 6.63 15.31 4.03
CA SER A 83 7.50 16.24 4.76
C SER A 83 8.47 15.54 5.71
N GLY A 84 8.16 14.32 6.15
CA GLY A 84 8.86 13.64 7.23
C GLY A 84 8.62 14.25 8.61
N MET A 85 7.77 15.27 8.73
CA MET A 85 7.50 15.94 10.01
C MET A 85 6.35 15.24 10.74
N SER A 86 6.68 14.30 11.61
CA SER A 86 5.73 13.63 12.50
C SER A 86 6.04 13.98 13.96
N SER A 87 5.00 14.08 14.80
CA SER A 87 5.16 14.18 16.26
C SER A 87 5.50 12.83 16.92
N GLY A 88 5.52 11.74 16.13
CA GLY A 88 5.68 10.37 16.61
C GLY A 88 4.37 9.81 17.21
N GLY A 89 4.16 8.51 17.04
CA GLY A 89 3.19 7.74 17.82
C GLY A 89 3.80 7.22 19.13
N SER A 90 3.03 6.50 19.95
CA SER A 90 3.52 5.85 21.18
C SER A 90 4.79 5.01 20.97
N ASP A 91 4.86 4.34 19.82
CA ASP A 91 5.94 3.42 19.46
C ASP A 91 6.95 4.07 18.49
N ASN A 92 6.72 5.32 18.09
CA ASN A 92 7.54 6.07 17.13
C ASN A 92 7.79 5.34 15.78
N GLU A 93 6.86 4.49 15.36
CA GLU A 93 6.89 3.73 14.10
C GLU A 93 5.83 4.22 13.10
N THR A 94 6.06 3.91 11.82
CA THR A 94 5.08 4.14 10.75
C THR A 94 3.98 3.08 10.84
N THR A 95 2.73 3.51 11.06
CA THR A 95 1.56 2.62 11.21
C THR A 95 0.84 2.33 9.89
N GLY A 96 1.34 2.90 8.78
CA GLY A 96 0.73 2.76 7.45
C GLY A 96 0.84 1.34 6.90
N LYS A 97 -0.28 0.84 6.36
CA LYS A 97 -0.39 -0.43 5.62
C LYS A 97 -0.75 -0.13 4.17
N ASP A 98 0.25 0.02 3.31
CA ASP A 98 0.11 0.41 1.90
C ASP A 98 0.11 -0.80 0.94
N ILE A 99 0.26 -2.01 1.46
CA ILE A 99 0.26 -3.25 0.68
C ILE A 99 -1.09 -3.94 0.83
N LEU A 100 -1.82 -4.09 -0.27
CA LEU A 100 -3.09 -4.80 -0.34
C LEU A 100 -2.89 -6.15 -1.03
N LEU A 101 -3.11 -7.22 -0.29
CA LEU A 101 -3.30 -8.55 -0.82
C LEU A 101 -4.80 -8.77 -1.09
N THR A 102 -5.16 -8.89 -2.37
CA THR A 102 -6.50 -9.29 -2.80
C THR A 102 -6.47 -10.76 -3.15
N VAL A 103 -7.34 -11.56 -2.53
CA VAL A 103 -7.41 -13.01 -2.78
C VAL A 103 -8.87 -13.41 -2.97
N VAL A 104 -9.12 -14.23 -4.00
CA VAL A 104 -10.40 -14.89 -4.24
C VAL A 104 -10.22 -16.38 -4.03
N VAL A 105 -11.01 -16.97 -3.12
CA VAL A 105 -10.96 -18.39 -2.75
C VAL A 105 -12.33 -19.03 -2.84
N GLU A 106 -12.36 -20.35 -3.01
CA GLU A 106 -13.59 -21.12 -2.81
C GLU A 106 -14.09 -20.99 -1.37
N GLU A 107 -15.42 -20.94 -1.19
CA GLU A 107 -16.05 -20.77 0.14
C GLU A 107 -15.57 -21.80 1.19
N LYS A 108 -15.22 -23.01 0.76
CA LYS A 108 -14.72 -24.08 1.64
C LYS A 108 -13.38 -23.75 2.31
N ASP A 109 -12.55 -22.94 1.64
CA ASP A 109 -11.18 -22.60 2.07
C ASP A 109 -11.11 -21.20 2.71
N PHE A 110 -12.22 -20.47 2.76
CA PHE A 110 -12.29 -19.07 3.23
C PHE A 110 -11.77 -18.87 4.66
N GLU A 111 -12.25 -19.68 5.60
CA GLU A 111 -11.84 -19.56 7.02
C GLU A 111 -10.34 -19.86 7.21
N GLN A 112 -9.81 -20.81 6.45
CA GLN A 112 -8.38 -21.14 6.50
C GLN A 112 -7.54 -20.01 5.89
N ALA A 113 -7.97 -19.44 4.77
CA ALA A 113 -7.32 -18.28 4.16
C ALA A 113 -7.34 -17.06 5.10
N MET A 114 -8.47 -16.80 5.77
CA MET A 114 -8.61 -15.74 6.79
C MET A 114 -7.64 -15.92 7.96
N GLN A 115 -7.43 -17.15 8.41
CA GLN A 115 -6.47 -17.42 9.48
C GLN A 115 -5.03 -17.15 9.01
N ILE A 116 -4.67 -17.58 7.79
CA ILE A 116 -3.33 -17.38 7.24
C ILE A 116 -2.98 -15.90 7.13
N VAL A 117 -3.87 -15.05 6.60
CA VAL A 117 -3.61 -13.60 6.51
C VAL A 117 -3.45 -12.96 7.89
N ARG A 118 -4.26 -13.37 8.87
CA ARG A 118 -4.18 -12.85 10.25
C ARG A 118 -2.89 -13.23 10.94
N ASP A 119 -2.48 -14.49 10.81
CA ASP A 119 -1.22 -15.00 11.36
C ASP A 119 -0.01 -14.32 10.72
N ALA A 120 -0.14 -13.91 9.45
CA ALA A 120 0.86 -13.10 8.74
C ALA A 120 0.85 -11.59 9.13
N GLY A 121 -0.05 -11.17 10.03
CA GLY A 121 -0.10 -9.80 10.55
C GLY A 121 -0.99 -8.82 9.76
N ALA A 122 -1.83 -9.34 8.86
CA ALA A 122 -2.75 -8.51 8.08
C ALA A 122 -3.78 -7.80 8.96
N LEU A 123 -4.16 -6.59 8.55
CA LEU A 123 -5.46 -6.02 8.91
C LEU A 123 -6.47 -6.48 7.85
N VAL A 124 -7.60 -7.04 8.26
CA VAL A 124 -8.60 -7.68 7.38
C VAL A 124 -10.01 -7.33 7.83
#